data_AF-A0A7C7CMF1-F1
#
_entry.id   AF-A0A7C7CMF1-F1
#
_cell.length_a   1.000
_cell.length_b   1.000
_cell.length_c   1.000
_cell.angle_alpha   90.00
_cell.angle_beta   90.00
_cell.angle_gamma   90.00
#
_symmetry.space_group_name_H-M   'P 1'
#
loop_
_entity.id
_entity.type
_entity.pdbx_description
1 polymer ?
#
loop_
_entity_poly.entity_id
_entity_poly.type
_entity_poly.pdbx_seq_one_letter_code
_entity_poly.pdbx_strand_id
1 'polypeptide(L)'
;MDIDNLPVYGGQFVIPAIADIDADGNMDYFIGDISGRLSYYKGHVFENGVPHFEFITSTFEDIQIVWQPGRHGANAVEFYDLDNDDDLDLIWGDFYQPGLFYLENYGVSTNPDFEDSLMVTDFPQNTDFETRGHNIARIEDFDGDGDGDLVVGVLSGAYGTEYLNNLYYFQNTGTAESWDFEMVTSRLLPGLDFISGSHPALTQHCNNGANEIWVGTELNPENPAWLGNLLFFIQDESSWETAFDSDGTNWFNNIGSNIAPAFFNMYGDDGEELFIGEFNGTLYKIDQYQDYPFFCIFGDPDPDFLNIDLSGRSTPSFGDIDQDGDDDLALGDKDGVIHIYWNQGNADSVIFDSISNLSIDIGDNASPCVLNNSHILAGNEDGELYEITYLDSEELVAELRTDIPYIGRNLAPAALYWAGQSEPDLIFGTQAGGLQYFRYDSTYVGIEGNTLPSIFEVSRPYPNPFNNQFSFLITIKKNQWFDIQLYDIIGRNIQHIFKGELSTGKRNFSVKTDLPTGIYLLKIQTAKQSHVRKILHLK
;
A
#
# COMPACT_ATOMS: atom_id res chain seq x y z
N MET A 1 29.01 -24.45 16.08
CA MET A 1 30.49 -24.35 16.09
C MET A 1 31.02 -25.69 15.62
N ASP A 2 32.27 -25.76 15.16
CA ASP A 2 32.85 -27.07 14.89
C ASP A 2 33.22 -27.81 16.20
N ILE A 3 33.59 -29.09 16.09
CA ILE A 3 34.04 -29.92 17.23
C ILE A 3 35.27 -29.37 17.98
N ASP A 4 36.00 -28.42 17.38
CA ASP A 4 37.14 -27.73 17.97
C ASP A 4 36.77 -26.35 18.57
N ASN A 5 35.46 -26.04 18.69
CA ASN A 5 34.92 -24.76 19.13
C ASN A 5 35.33 -23.55 18.26
N LEU A 6 35.56 -23.78 16.96
CA LEU A 6 35.77 -22.71 16.00
C LEU A 6 34.44 -22.33 15.30
N PRO A 7 34.29 -21.07 14.88
CA PRO A 7 33.16 -20.68 14.05
C PRO A 7 33.21 -21.41 12.70
N VAL A 8 32.08 -21.98 12.30
CA VAL A 8 31.88 -22.46 10.93
C VAL A 8 31.52 -21.25 10.08
N TYR A 9 32.34 -20.96 9.07
CA TYR A 9 32.14 -19.80 8.19
C TYR A 9 31.46 -20.23 6.90
N GLY A 10 30.50 -19.41 6.48
CA GLY A 10 29.88 -19.52 5.17
C GLY A 10 30.53 -18.63 4.12
N GLY A 11 30.29 -18.97 2.85
CA GLY A 11 30.58 -18.11 1.71
C GLY A 11 29.77 -16.81 1.77
N GLN A 12 30.22 -15.76 1.07
CA GLN A 12 29.38 -14.59 0.87
C GLN A 12 28.27 -14.92 -0.13
N PHE A 13 27.03 -14.51 0.17
CA PHE A 13 25.86 -14.70 -0.70
C PHE A 13 25.47 -16.16 -0.95
N VAL A 14 25.86 -17.09 -0.07
CA VAL A 14 25.41 -18.49 -0.13
C VAL A 14 24.37 -18.75 0.96
N ILE A 15 23.38 -19.58 0.65
CA ILE A 15 22.35 -20.01 1.58
C ILE A 15 22.67 -21.45 2.00
N PRO A 16 23.03 -21.70 3.28
CA PRO A 16 23.32 -23.05 3.75
C PRO A 16 22.06 -23.92 3.80
N ALA A 17 22.27 -25.22 3.77
CA ALA A 17 21.25 -26.23 4.00
C ALA A 17 21.56 -27.03 5.28
N ILE A 18 20.51 -27.57 5.88
CA ILE A 18 20.59 -28.47 7.03
C ILE A 18 19.73 -29.69 6.70
N ALA A 19 20.29 -30.89 6.83
CA ALA A 19 19.61 -32.14 6.49
C ALA A 19 20.24 -33.32 7.23
N ASP A 20 19.48 -34.36 7.54
CA ASP A 20 20.02 -35.63 8.08
C ASP A 20 20.37 -36.56 6.91
N ILE A 21 21.48 -36.26 6.21
CA ILE A 21 21.85 -36.91 4.94
C ILE A 21 22.23 -38.39 5.08
N ASP A 22 22.58 -38.82 6.30
CA ASP A 22 23.04 -40.18 6.59
C ASP A 22 22.14 -40.95 7.56
N ALA A 23 20.93 -40.42 7.79
CA ALA A 23 19.85 -40.99 8.60
C ALA A 23 20.30 -41.44 10.00
N ASP A 24 21.24 -40.70 10.61
CA ASP A 24 21.75 -40.99 11.95
C ASP A 24 20.97 -40.27 13.07
N GLY A 25 20.00 -39.44 12.69
CA GLY A 25 19.13 -38.67 13.57
C GLY A 25 19.73 -37.33 14.00
N ASN A 26 20.92 -36.97 13.53
CA ASN A 26 21.52 -35.66 13.73
C ASN A 26 21.49 -34.86 12.41
N MET A 27 21.12 -33.60 12.53
CA MET A 27 21.09 -32.70 11.39
C MET A 27 22.52 -32.29 10.99
N ASP A 28 22.89 -32.54 9.75
CA ASP A 28 24.15 -32.14 9.15
C ASP A 28 24.08 -30.73 8.55
N TYR A 29 25.24 -30.14 8.27
CA TYR A 29 25.35 -28.78 7.74
C TYR A 29 26.10 -28.75 6.41
N PHE A 30 25.48 -28.10 5.43
CA PHE A 30 26.01 -27.97 4.08
C PHE A 30 26.13 -26.51 3.69
N ILE A 31 27.25 -26.17 3.05
CA ILE A 31 27.46 -24.81 2.57
C ILE A 31 28.28 -24.80 1.28
N GLY A 32 27.77 -24.07 0.28
CA GLY A 32 28.48 -23.91 -0.97
C GLY A 32 29.60 -22.86 -0.91
N ASP A 33 30.43 -22.88 -1.95
CA ASP A 33 31.43 -21.86 -2.21
C ASP A 33 31.35 -21.32 -3.65
N ILE A 34 32.01 -20.18 -3.88
CA ILE A 34 32.03 -19.51 -5.19
C ILE A 34 32.68 -20.33 -6.33
N SER A 35 33.26 -21.49 -6.04
CA SER A 35 33.86 -22.40 -7.03
C SER A 35 32.89 -23.50 -7.47
N GLY A 36 31.67 -23.52 -6.93
CA GLY A 36 30.63 -24.51 -7.28
C GLY A 36 30.66 -25.76 -6.44
N ARG A 37 31.41 -25.78 -5.33
CA ARG A 37 31.60 -26.96 -4.49
C ARG A 37 30.71 -26.88 -3.25
N LEU A 38 30.33 -28.03 -2.72
CA LEU A 38 29.57 -28.15 -1.47
C LEU A 38 30.47 -28.67 -0.36
N SER A 39 30.61 -27.91 0.72
CA SER A 39 31.26 -28.39 1.94
C SER A 39 30.27 -29.11 2.83
N TYR A 40 30.71 -30.22 3.42
CA TYR A 40 29.91 -31.08 4.29
C TYR A 40 30.49 -31.10 5.71
N TYR A 41 29.62 -30.83 6.68
CA TYR A 41 29.92 -30.96 8.09
C TYR A 41 28.90 -31.89 8.75
N LYS A 42 29.39 -32.99 9.31
CA LYS A 42 28.58 -33.96 10.03
C LYS A 42 28.11 -33.38 11.37
N GLY A 43 26.81 -33.42 11.60
CA GLY A 43 26.12 -33.06 12.81
C GLY A 43 26.36 -34.09 13.90
N HIS A 44 26.42 -33.58 15.12
CA HIS A 44 26.46 -34.38 16.33
C HIS A 44 25.37 -33.90 17.28
N VAL A 45 25.18 -34.63 18.38
CA VAL A 45 24.22 -34.26 19.42
C VAL A 45 24.50 -32.84 19.94
N PHE A 46 23.44 -32.07 20.15
CA PHE A 46 23.54 -30.73 20.73
C PHE A 46 24.24 -30.78 22.10
N GLU A 47 25.32 -30.02 22.26
CA GLU A 47 25.98 -29.83 23.54
C GLU A 47 25.63 -28.43 24.09
N ASN A 48 25.00 -28.37 25.26
CA ASN A 48 24.54 -27.12 25.89
C ASN A 48 23.65 -26.23 25.00
N GLY A 49 22.87 -26.83 24.08
CA GLY A 49 21.97 -26.11 23.17
C GLY A 49 22.67 -25.52 21.94
N VAL A 50 23.92 -25.89 21.67
CA VAL A 50 24.67 -25.50 20.48
C VAL A 50 24.88 -26.73 19.58
N PRO A 51 24.59 -26.65 18.28
CA PRO A 51 24.93 -27.73 17.35
C PRO A 51 26.46 -27.80 17.16
N HIS A 52 26.98 -29.03 17.26
CA HIS A 52 28.39 -29.35 17.06
C HIS A 52 28.54 -30.05 15.72
N PHE A 53 29.43 -29.50 14.89
CA PHE A 53 29.65 -29.96 13.52
C PHE A 53 31.09 -30.44 13.34
N GLU A 54 31.30 -31.58 12.70
CA GLU A 54 32.62 -32.08 12.32
C GLU A 54 32.83 -31.82 10.83
N PHE A 55 33.89 -31.09 10.47
CA PHE A 55 34.24 -30.90 9.06
C PHE A 55 34.70 -32.23 8.45
N ILE A 56 33.97 -32.70 7.43
CA ILE A 56 34.29 -33.95 6.73
C ILE A 56 35.03 -33.68 5.43
N THR A 57 34.48 -32.81 4.58
CA THR A 57 35.05 -32.49 3.26
C THR A 57 34.60 -31.13 2.75
N SER A 58 35.38 -30.53 1.84
CA SER A 58 35.01 -29.33 1.09
C SER A 58 34.37 -29.63 -0.27
N THR A 59 34.21 -30.91 -0.60
CA THR A 59 33.70 -31.44 -1.87
C THR A 59 32.84 -32.66 -1.59
N PHE A 60 31.65 -32.44 -1.04
CA PHE A 60 30.66 -33.49 -0.80
C PHE A 60 30.32 -34.19 -2.12
N GLU A 61 30.40 -35.52 -2.14
CA GLU A 61 30.24 -36.39 -3.33
C GLU A 61 30.98 -35.89 -4.59
N ASP A 62 32.14 -35.24 -4.40
CA ASP A 62 32.93 -34.63 -5.48
C ASP A 62 32.15 -33.63 -6.38
N ILE A 63 31.00 -33.15 -5.91
CA ILE A 63 30.11 -32.24 -6.66
C ILE A 63 30.82 -30.91 -6.95
N GLN A 64 30.84 -30.53 -8.24
CA GLN A 64 31.27 -29.22 -8.67
C GLN A 64 30.38 -28.65 -9.80
N ILE A 65 29.46 -27.76 -9.46
CA ILE A 65 28.53 -27.15 -10.42
C ILE A 65 29.11 -25.85 -10.98
N VAL A 66 29.34 -25.81 -12.30
CA VAL A 66 29.80 -24.60 -13.00
C VAL A 66 28.94 -24.38 -14.25
N TRP A 67 28.15 -23.29 -14.24
CA TRP A 67 27.29 -22.92 -15.36
C TRP A 67 28.10 -22.47 -16.58
N GLN A 68 27.69 -22.89 -17.79
CA GLN A 68 28.37 -22.51 -19.03
C GLN A 68 28.22 -20.99 -19.29
N PRO A 69 29.29 -20.24 -19.61
CA PRO A 69 30.60 -20.69 -20.10
C PRO A 69 31.71 -20.77 -19.02
N GLY A 70 31.42 -21.21 -17.81
CA GLY A 70 32.40 -21.43 -16.74
C GLY A 70 32.26 -20.49 -15.55
N ARG A 71 31.03 -20.19 -15.10
CA ARG A 71 30.76 -19.30 -13.96
C ARG A 71 29.89 -20.00 -12.92
N HIS A 72 30.10 -19.64 -11.67
CA HIS A 72 29.32 -20.08 -10.52
C HIS A 72 29.24 -18.90 -9.56
N GLY A 73 28.17 -18.80 -8.79
CA GLY A 73 28.06 -17.81 -7.73
C GLY A 73 26.76 -17.94 -6.96
N ALA A 74 26.74 -17.39 -5.74
CA ALA A 74 25.58 -17.28 -4.85
C ALA A 74 24.61 -18.46 -4.96
N ASN A 75 24.93 -19.55 -4.24
CA ASN A 75 24.16 -20.78 -4.32
C ASN A 75 23.19 -20.95 -3.15
N ALA A 76 22.07 -21.60 -3.42
CA ALA A 76 21.09 -22.01 -2.42
C ALA A 76 20.80 -23.49 -2.62
N VAL A 77 20.93 -24.28 -1.55
CA VAL A 77 20.79 -25.73 -1.58
C VAL A 77 19.60 -26.15 -0.74
N GLU A 78 18.90 -27.18 -1.19
CA GLU A 78 17.82 -27.85 -0.48
C GLU A 78 18.00 -29.36 -0.63
N PHE A 79 17.72 -30.09 0.45
CA PHE A 79 17.65 -31.55 0.44
C PHE A 79 16.22 -31.99 0.73
N TYR A 80 15.70 -32.93 -0.06
CA TYR A 80 14.35 -33.46 0.09
C TYR A 80 14.24 -34.84 -0.57
N ASP A 81 13.48 -35.75 0.03
CA ASP A 81 13.17 -37.07 -0.55
C ASP A 81 12.05 -36.90 -1.58
N LEU A 82 12.42 -36.72 -2.85
CA LEU A 82 11.50 -36.22 -3.87
C LEU A 82 10.81 -37.38 -4.61
N ASP A 83 11.46 -38.54 -4.70
CA ASP A 83 10.90 -39.78 -5.28
C ASP A 83 10.44 -40.81 -4.22
N ASN A 84 10.43 -40.41 -2.95
CA ASN A 84 9.87 -41.13 -1.80
C ASN A 84 10.51 -42.53 -1.63
N ASP A 85 11.83 -42.61 -1.80
CA ASP A 85 12.63 -43.83 -1.66
C ASP A 85 13.36 -43.96 -0.30
N ASP A 86 13.03 -43.05 0.62
CA ASP A 86 13.60 -42.85 1.96
C ASP A 86 14.99 -42.21 1.99
N ASP A 87 15.54 -41.74 0.87
CA ASP A 87 16.79 -40.99 0.82
C ASP A 87 16.62 -39.55 0.30
N LEU A 88 17.60 -38.68 0.56
CA LEU A 88 17.45 -37.25 0.26
C LEU A 88 18.15 -36.89 -1.04
N ASP A 89 17.39 -36.27 -1.94
CA ASP A 89 17.89 -35.68 -3.19
C ASP A 89 18.38 -34.26 -2.98
N LEU A 90 19.06 -33.72 -4.00
CA LEU A 90 19.69 -32.41 -3.95
C LEU A 90 19.12 -31.45 -5.01
N ILE A 91 18.53 -30.36 -4.54
CA ILE A 91 18.10 -29.23 -5.38
C ILE A 91 19.05 -28.06 -5.16
N TRP A 92 19.46 -27.43 -6.26
CA TRP A 92 20.50 -26.40 -6.22
C TRP A 92 20.16 -25.21 -7.12
N GLY A 93 20.03 -24.03 -6.50
CA GLY A 93 19.99 -22.75 -7.19
C GLY A 93 21.36 -22.08 -7.28
N ASP A 94 21.60 -21.37 -8.39
CA ASP A 94 22.85 -20.67 -8.69
C ASP A 94 22.59 -19.30 -9.29
N PHE A 95 23.46 -18.33 -9.02
CA PHE A 95 23.37 -16.95 -9.51
C PHE A 95 23.30 -16.83 -11.04
N TYR A 96 23.96 -17.74 -11.75
CA TYR A 96 24.07 -17.71 -13.20
C TYR A 96 23.11 -18.67 -13.91
N GLN A 97 22.34 -19.46 -13.17
CA GLN A 97 21.42 -20.44 -13.74
C GLN A 97 19.97 -19.91 -13.68
N PRO A 98 19.28 -19.73 -14.82
CA PRO A 98 17.86 -19.32 -14.83
C PRO A 98 16.90 -20.33 -14.19
N GLY A 99 17.21 -21.62 -14.23
CA GLY A 99 16.43 -22.68 -13.58
C GLY A 99 17.02 -23.14 -12.25
N LEU A 100 16.70 -24.35 -11.84
CA LEU A 100 17.38 -25.08 -10.78
C LEU A 100 18.16 -26.25 -11.36
N PHE A 101 19.17 -26.71 -10.62
CA PHE A 101 19.74 -28.02 -10.82
C PHE A 101 19.07 -29.01 -9.87
N TYR A 102 18.91 -30.24 -10.36
CA TYR A 102 18.45 -31.37 -9.57
C TYR A 102 19.42 -32.52 -9.72
N LEU A 103 19.82 -33.12 -8.60
CA LEU A 103 20.63 -34.33 -8.55
C LEU A 103 19.90 -35.36 -7.70
N GLU A 104 19.61 -36.48 -8.34
CA GLU A 104 19.16 -37.70 -7.68
C GLU A 104 20.25 -38.25 -6.78
N ASN A 105 19.87 -38.74 -5.61
CA ASN A 105 20.70 -39.64 -4.86
C ASN A 105 20.49 -41.10 -5.31
N TYR A 106 21.47 -41.70 -5.98
CA TYR A 106 21.40 -43.11 -6.43
C TYR A 106 21.81 -44.11 -5.33
N GLY A 107 22.07 -43.62 -4.13
CA GLY A 107 22.61 -44.35 -3.00
C GLY A 107 21.54 -44.98 -2.14
N VAL A 108 21.69 -44.78 -0.84
CA VAL A 108 20.66 -45.06 0.17
C VAL A 108 20.77 -43.99 1.24
N SER A 109 19.75 -43.87 2.08
CA SER A 109 19.66 -42.87 3.15
C SER A 109 20.79 -42.84 4.19
N THR A 110 21.64 -43.86 4.23
CA THR A 110 22.80 -43.93 5.14
C THR A 110 24.15 -43.78 4.44
N ASN A 111 24.13 -43.71 3.10
CA ASN A 111 25.30 -43.55 2.26
C ASN A 111 24.86 -42.95 0.91
N PRO A 112 24.76 -41.62 0.81
CA PRO A 112 24.37 -40.95 -0.43
C PRO A 112 25.37 -41.21 -1.56
N ASP A 113 24.89 -41.17 -2.80
CA ASP A 113 25.67 -41.32 -4.04
C ASP A 113 25.12 -40.38 -5.12
N PHE A 114 25.72 -39.19 -5.23
CA PHE A 114 25.33 -38.17 -6.21
C PHE A 114 26.27 -38.20 -7.42
N GLU A 115 25.73 -38.50 -8.62
CA GLU A 115 26.49 -38.40 -9.87
C GLU A 115 26.23 -37.05 -10.58
N ASP A 116 27.15 -36.08 -10.44
CA ASP A 116 27.03 -34.76 -11.07
C ASP A 116 26.86 -34.81 -12.61
N SER A 117 27.33 -35.89 -13.25
CA SER A 117 27.19 -36.14 -14.68
C SER A 117 25.77 -36.47 -15.13
N LEU A 118 24.89 -36.82 -14.19
CA LEU A 118 23.47 -37.12 -14.40
C LEU A 118 22.55 -35.97 -13.95
N MET A 119 23.13 -34.85 -13.50
CA MET A 119 22.39 -33.67 -13.07
C MET A 119 21.42 -33.15 -14.13
N VAL A 120 20.19 -32.90 -13.69
CA VAL A 120 19.18 -32.17 -14.47
C VAL A 120 19.46 -30.68 -14.35
N THR A 121 19.50 -29.96 -15.47
CA THR A 121 19.92 -28.54 -15.51
C THR A 121 18.80 -27.56 -15.81
N ASP A 122 17.56 -28.04 -15.86
CA ASP A 122 16.36 -27.27 -16.21
C ASP A 122 15.18 -27.63 -15.28
N PHE A 123 15.48 -27.89 -14.01
CA PHE A 123 14.45 -28.22 -13.00
C PHE A 123 13.68 -26.96 -12.55
N PRO A 124 12.35 -27.05 -12.31
CA PRO A 124 11.47 -28.17 -12.64
C PRO A 124 11.19 -28.25 -14.15
N GLN A 125 11.28 -29.45 -14.72
CA GLN A 125 11.22 -29.67 -16.17
C GLN A 125 9.82 -29.42 -16.72
N ASN A 126 9.72 -28.97 -17.98
CA ASN A 126 8.47 -28.71 -18.69
C ASN A 126 7.55 -27.63 -18.09
N THR A 127 8.08 -26.73 -17.24
CA THR A 127 7.29 -25.69 -16.56
C THR A 127 7.48 -24.27 -17.11
N ASP A 128 8.29 -24.10 -18.16
CA ASP A 128 8.76 -22.80 -18.65
C ASP A 128 9.43 -21.92 -17.56
N PHE A 129 9.88 -22.52 -16.46
CA PHE A 129 10.55 -21.83 -15.37
C PHE A 129 11.94 -21.33 -15.81
N GLU A 130 12.02 -20.03 -16.09
CA GLU A 130 13.25 -19.33 -16.46
C GLU A 130 13.31 -17.99 -15.74
N THR A 131 14.27 -17.84 -14.83
CA THR A 131 14.40 -16.65 -13.97
C THR A 131 15.65 -15.85 -14.27
N ARG A 132 15.89 -14.78 -13.51
CA ARG A 132 17.15 -14.03 -13.55
C ARG A 132 18.33 -14.71 -12.84
N GLY A 133 18.10 -15.82 -12.15
CA GLY A 133 19.07 -16.61 -11.38
C GLY A 133 19.03 -16.34 -9.88
N HIS A 134 19.90 -17.03 -9.13
CA HIS A 134 19.93 -17.06 -7.67
C HIS A 134 18.59 -17.54 -7.07
N ASN A 135 18.09 -18.64 -7.61
CA ASN A 135 16.84 -19.28 -7.22
C ASN A 135 16.97 -19.93 -5.84
N ILE A 136 15.98 -19.75 -4.97
CA ILE A 136 15.97 -20.32 -3.62
C ILE A 136 14.77 -21.25 -3.52
N ALA A 137 15.02 -22.54 -3.75
CA ALA A 137 14.00 -23.59 -3.70
C ALA A 137 13.69 -24.01 -2.26
N ARG A 138 12.45 -24.39 -1.99
CA ARG A 138 11.97 -25.10 -0.80
C ARG A 138 10.92 -26.10 -1.24
N ILE A 139 10.96 -27.30 -0.66
CA ILE A 139 9.91 -28.31 -0.86
C ILE A 139 9.18 -28.53 0.45
N GLU A 140 7.86 -28.40 0.43
CA GLU A 140 6.95 -28.61 1.55
C GLU A 140 5.58 -29.03 1.01
N ASP A 141 4.81 -29.80 1.77
CA ASP A 141 3.39 -30.09 1.48
C ASP A 141 2.55 -28.81 1.66
N PHE A 142 2.46 -28.02 0.58
CA PHE A 142 1.93 -26.66 0.64
C PHE A 142 0.41 -26.64 0.52
N ASP A 143 -0.17 -27.56 -0.26
CA ASP A 143 -1.62 -27.70 -0.41
C ASP A 143 -2.28 -28.73 0.52
N GLY A 144 -1.49 -29.54 1.23
CA GLY A 144 -1.94 -30.47 2.27
C GLY A 144 -2.40 -31.83 1.73
N ASP A 145 -1.99 -32.22 0.53
CA ASP A 145 -2.32 -33.51 -0.08
C ASP A 145 -1.33 -34.64 0.26
N GLY A 146 -0.20 -34.29 0.87
CA GLY A 146 0.80 -35.20 1.41
C GLY A 146 1.95 -35.52 0.47
N ASP A 147 2.09 -34.83 -0.66
CA ASP A 147 3.33 -34.79 -1.44
C ASP A 147 4.09 -33.46 -1.26
N GLY A 148 5.33 -33.41 -1.77
CA GLY A 148 6.16 -32.22 -1.66
C GLY A 148 5.93 -31.26 -2.81
N ASP A 149 5.41 -30.07 -2.52
CA ASP A 149 5.29 -28.97 -3.48
C ASP A 149 6.53 -28.08 -3.50
N LEU A 150 6.84 -27.46 -4.65
CA LEU A 150 8.01 -26.61 -4.82
C LEU A 150 7.65 -25.13 -4.75
N VAL A 151 8.30 -24.40 -3.82
CA VAL A 151 8.28 -22.94 -3.74
C VAL A 151 9.66 -22.39 -4.09
N VAL A 152 9.73 -21.44 -5.02
CA VAL A 152 11.01 -20.84 -5.45
C VAL A 152 10.99 -19.32 -5.29
N GLY A 153 11.80 -18.82 -4.38
CA GLY A 153 12.07 -17.39 -4.25
C GLY A 153 13.16 -16.95 -5.23
N VAL A 154 12.94 -15.81 -5.90
CA VAL A 154 13.89 -15.18 -6.80
C VAL A 154 14.02 -13.71 -6.40
N LEU A 155 15.21 -13.13 -6.52
CA LEU A 155 15.38 -11.68 -6.33
C LEU A 155 16.22 -11.09 -7.44
N SER A 156 17.47 -11.53 -7.56
CA SER A 156 18.41 -11.02 -8.56
C SER A 156 19.47 -12.07 -8.86
N GLY A 157 19.79 -12.21 -10.13
CA GLY A 157 20.86 -13.06 -10.60
C GLY A 157 21.64 -12.43 -11.75
N ALA A 158 22.34 -13.25 -12.52
CA ALA A 158 23.22 -12.79 -13.60
C ALA A 158 22.48 -12.07 -14.74
N TYR A 159 21.17 -12.26 -14.85
CA TYR A 159 20.36 -11.74 -15.97
C TYR A 159 19.46 -10.55 -15.57
N GLY A 160 19.56 -10.06 -14.33
CA GLY A 160 18.82 -8.89 -13.85
C GLY A 160 18.13 -9.12 -12.51
N THR A 161 17.11 -8.30 -12.25
CA THR A 161 16.30 -8.32 -11.03
C THR A 161 14.85 -8.63 -11.39
N GLU A 162 14.24 -9.53 -10.63
CA GLU A 162 12.81 -9.85 -10.70
C GLU A 162 12.05 -9.08 -9.63
N TYR A 163 11.36 -8.01 -10.06
CA TYR A 163 10.64 -7.15 -9.13
C TYR A 163 9.26 -7.69 -8.75
N LEU A 164 8.54 -8.29 -9.71
CA LEU A 164 7.14 -8.70 -9.53
C LEU A 164 6.93 -10.22 -9.55
N ASN A 165 7.51 -10.91 -10.53
CA ASN A 165 7.36 -12.36 -10.69
C ASN A 165 8.55 -13.02 -9.99
N ASN A 166 8.51 -13.09 -8.66
CA ASN A 166 9.71 -13.37 -7.86
C ASN A 166 9.46 -14.37 -6.72
N LEU A 167 8.26 -14.94 -6.64
CA LEU A 167 7.92 -15.99 -5.70
C LEU A 167 7.00 -17.00 -6.36
N TYR A 168 7.62 -18.04 -6.88
CA TYR A 168 6.99 -19.09 -7.68
C TYR A 168 6.48 -20.21 -6.79
N TYR A 169 5.34 -20.75 -7.17
CA TYR A 169 4.75 -21.95 -6.58
C TYR A 169 4.41 -22.95 -7.68
N PHE A 170 4.90 -24.17 -7.49
CA PHE A 170 4.61 -25.32 -8.33
C PHE A 170 3.93 -26.37 -7.47
N GLN A 171 2.77 -26.81 -7.92
CA GLN A 171 2.10 -27.94 -7.32
C GLN A 171 2.71 -29.23 -7.86
N ASN A 172 3.01 -30.19 -7.00
CA ASN A 172 3.32 -31.54 -7.46
C ASN A 172 1.99 -32.29 -7.73
N THR A 173 1.87 -32.85 -8.92
CA THR A 173 0.68 -33.62 -9.34
C THR A 173 1.04 -35.05 -9.72
N GLY A 174 2.29 -35.43 -9.44
CA GLY A 174 2.88 -36.69 -9.81
C GLY A 174 2.46 -37.83 -8.89
N THR A 175 3.39 -38.75 -8.69
CA THR A 175 3.26 -39.88 -7.78
C THR A 175 4.39 -39.84 -6.77
N ALA A 176 4.27 -40.61 -5.68
CA ALA A 176 5.35 -40.76 -4.71
C ALA A 176 6.69 -41.12 -5.39
N GLU A 177 6.69 -41.97 -6.42
CA GLU A 177 7.88 -42.49 -7.11
C GLU A 177 8.35 -41.60 -8.29
N SER A 178 7.65 -40.49 -8.58
CA SER A 178 7.95 -39.61 -9.71
C SER A 178 7.15 -38.33 -9.58
N TRP A 179 7.82 -37.21 -9.30
CA TRP A 179 7.21 -35.88 -9.31
C TRP A 179 6.67 -35.48 -10.69
N ASP A 180 5.68 -34.56 -10.68
CA ASP A 180 5.19 -33.86 -11.87
C ASP A 180 4.77 -32.44 -11.47
N PHE A 181 5.72 -31.51 -11.52
CA PHE A 181 5.50 -30.13 -11.10
C PHE A 181 4.76 -29.32 -12.15
N GLU A 182 3.66 -28.70 -11.76
CA GLU A 182 2.92 -27.72 -12.57
C GLU A 182 3.03 -26.33 -11.95
N MET A 183 3.45 -25.31 -12.72
CA MET A 183 3.52 -23.93 -12.22
C MET A 183 2.12 -23.38 -11.98
N VAL A 184 1.80 -23.06 -10.72
CA VAL A 184 0.51 -22.48 -10.33
C VAL A 184 0.55 -20.96 -10.42
N THR A 185 1.63 -20.33 -9.93
CA THR A 185 1.79 -18.87 -9.95
C THR A 185 3.25 -18.46 -9.80
N SER A 186 3.60 -17.28 -10.31
CA SER A 186 4.90 -16.60 -10.06
C SER A 186 4.80 -15.48 -9.02
N ARG A 187 3.61 -15.31 -8.42
CA ARG A 187 3.26 -14.33 -7.40
C ARG A 187 2.44 -15.02 -6.32
N LEU A 188 3.10 -15.89 -5.54
CA LEU A 188 2.43 -16.70 -4.52
C LEU A 188 1.67 -15.86 -3.49
N LEU A 189 2.19 -14.69 -3.12
CA LEU A 189 1.49 -13.78 -2.22
C LEU A 189 0.43 -12.97 -3.01
N PRO A 190 -0.85 -13.00 -2.58
CA PRO A 190 -1.90 -12.24 -3.24
C PRO A 190 -1.70 -10.73 -3.04
N GLY A 191 -1.88 -9.94 -4.08
CA GLY A 191 -1.83 -8.48 -4.00
C GLY A 191 -1.61 -7.80 -5.35
N LEU A 192 -1.87 -6.50 -5.37
CA LEU A 192 -1.42 -5.60 -6.44
C LEU A 192 -0.09 -5.01 -6.01
N ASP A 193 0.95 -5.23 -6.81
CA ASP A 193 2.30 -4.68 -6.61
C ASP A 193 2.73 -3.94 -7.88
N PHE A 194 3.09 -2.67 -7.69
CA PHE A 194 3.55 -1.76 -8.74
C PHE A 194 5.04 -1.38 -8.58
N ILE A 195 5.82 -2.24 -7.93
CA ILE A 195 7.28 -2.19 -7.76
C ILE A 195 7.74 -1.16 -6.74
N SER A 196 7.37 0.11 -6.93
CA SER A 196 7.79 1.17 -6.01
C SER A 196 6.82 2.34 -6.02
N GLY A 197 6.58 2.87 -4.82
CA GLY A 197 5.86 4.12 -4.57
C GLY A 197 4.51 4.22 -5.28
N SER A 198 3.48 3.57 -4.75
CA SER A 198 2.11 3.70 -5.27
C SER A 198 1.38 4.91 -4.67
N HIS A 199 0.65 5.66 -5.49
CA HIS A 199 -0.22 6.77 -5.08
C HIS A 199 -1.62 6.58 -5.68
N PRO A 200 -2.59 6.07 -4.91
CA PRO A 200 -3.95 5.86 -5.39
C PRO A 200 -4.75 7.17 -5.45
N ALA A 201 -5.65 7.25 -6.42
CA ALA A 201 -6.70 8.26 -6.53
C ALA A 201 -8.00 7.60 -7.01
N LEU A 202 -9.13 8.12 -6.56
CA LEU A 202 -10.46 7.61 -6.92
C LEU A 202 -11.16 8.65 -7.79
N THR A 203 -11.91 8.18 -8.77
CA THR A 203 -12.78 9.01 -9.62
C THR A 203 -13.96 8.17 -10.12
N GLN A 204 -15.04 8.84 -10.52
CA GLN A 204 -16.09 8.26 -11.35
C GLN A 204 -15.98 8.90 -12.73
N HIS A 205 -14.85 8.66 -13.40
CA HIS A 205 -14.52 9.32 -14.65
C HIS A 205 -15.65 9.20 -15.68
N CYS A 206 -15.95 10.31 -16.35
CA CYS A 206 -17.07 10.44 -17.29
C CYS A 206 -18.47 10.22 -16.69
N ASN A 207 -18.63 10.18 -15.36
CA ASN A 207 -19.90 9.95 -14.68
C ASN A 207 -20.63 8.69 -15.19
N ASN A 208 -19.86 7.65 -15.54
CA ASN A 208 -20.40 6.36 -15.99
C ASN A 208 -21.03 5.56 -14.84
N GLY A 209 -20.86 6.01 -13.59
CA GLY A 209 -21.36 5.36 -12.37
C GLY A 209 -20.46 4.25 -11.82
N ALA A 210 -19.38 3.91 -12.52
CA ALA A 210 -18.36 2.98 -12.07
C ALA A 210 -17.27 3.73 -11.30
N ASN A 211 -16.84 3.15 -10.18
CA ASN A 211 -15.66 3.65 -9.49
C ASN A 211 -14.40 3.19 -10.23
N GLU A 212 -13.45 4.11 -10.38
CA GLU A 212 -12.15 3.86 -10.97
C GLU A 212 -11.06 4.14 -9.93
N ILE A 213 -10.06 3.26 -9.88
CA ILE A 213 -8.85 3.47 -9.10
C ILE A 213 -7.73 3.80 -10.07
N TRP A 214 -7.17 5.00 -9.96
CA TRP A 214 -5.97 5.40 -10.67
C TRP A 214 -4.79 5.31 -9.71
N VAL A 215 -3.65 4.84 -10.19
CA VAL A 215 -2.46 4.58 -9.37
C VAL A 215 -1.25 5.15 -10.10
N GLY A 216 -0.69 6.21 -9.54
CA GLY A 216 0.62 6.69 -9.93
C GLY A 216 1.73 5.86 -9.28
N THR A 217 2.84 5.66 -9.99
CA THR A 217 4.01 4.95 -9.46
C THR A 217 5.25 5.85 -9.38
N GLU A 218 6.21 5.48 -8.55
CA GLU A 218 7.50 6.17 -8.48
C GLU A 218 8.26 6.05 -9.79
N LEU A 219 8.39 4.83 -10.30
CA LEU A 219 9.15 4.54 -11.51
C LEU A 219 8.57 3.33 -12.26
N ASN A 220 9.01 3.20 -13.49
CA ASN A 220 8.85 2.04 -14.34
C ASN A 220 10.24 1.52 -14.72
N PRO A 221 10.66 0.34 -14.22
CA PRO A 221 12.01 -0.18 -14.50
C PRO A 221 12.19 -0.62 -15.96
N GLU A 222 11.10 -0.79 -16.72
CA GLU A 222 11.17 -1.06 -18.16
C GLU A 222 11.43 0.22 -18.97
N ASN A 223 11.27 1.39 -18.37
CA ASN A 223 11.49 2.67 -19.01
C ASN A 223 12.93 3.18 -18.72
N PRO A 224 13.78 3.38 -19.74
CA PRO A 224 15.17 3.83 -19.55
C PRO A 224 15.29 5.24 -18.96
N ALA A 225 14.21 6.04 -18.96
CA ALA A 225 14.16 7.36 -18.36
C ALA A 225 13.71 7.34 -16.88
N TRP A 226 13.45 6.16 -16.29
CA TRP A 226 13.02 6.00 -14.90
C TRP A 226 11.78 6.84 -14.54
N LEU A 227 10.88 7.01 -15.50
CA LEU A 227 9.62 7.72 -15.32
C LEU A 227 8.62 6.84 -14.57
N GLY A 228 7.74 7.44 -13.78
CA GLY A 228 6.62 6.76 -13.16
C GLY A 228 5.55 6.40 -14.17
N ASN A 229 4.72 5.41 -13.82
CA ASN A 229 3.54 5.02 -14.58
C ASN A 229 2.29 5.64 -13.96
N LEU A 230 1.25 5.78 -14.78
CA LEU A 230 -0.10 5.99 -14.33
C LEU A 230 -0.93 4.80 -14.82
N LEU A 231 -1.45 4.02 -13.88
CA LEU A 231 -2.29 2.85 -14.14
C LEU A 231 -3.71 3.18 -13.71
N PHE A 232 -4.71 2.59 -14.35
CA PHE A 232 -6.07 2.70 -13.87
C PHE A 232 -6.80 1.37 -14.01
N PHE A 233 -7.86 1.29 -13.23
CA PHE A 233 -8.57 0.07 -12.89
C PHE A 233 -10.05 0.42 -12.80
N ILE A 234 -10.87 -0.13 -13.69
CA ILE A 234 -12.32 0.12 -13.72
C ILE A 234 -13.08 -1.02 -13.04
N GLN A 235 -14.07 -0.69 -12.22
CA GLN A 235 -15.04 -1.67 -11.74
C GLN A 235 -16.03 -2.05 -12.86
N ASP A 236 -15.94 -3.28 -13.39
CA ASP A 236 -16.92 -3.81 -14.34
C ASP A 236 -18.18 -4.34 -13.62
N GLU A 237 -19.36 -3.92 -14.06
CA GLU A 237 -20.65 -4.42 -13.56
C GLU A 237 -20.98 -5.85 -14.05
N SER A 238 -20.20 -6.44 -14.97
CA SER A 238 -20.57 -7.65 -15.71
C SER A 238 -20.09 -8.99 -15.13
N SER A 239 -19.19 -9.01 -14.13
CA SER A 239 -18.76 -10.26 -13.50
C SER A 239 -18.73 -10.17 -11.97
N TRP A 240 -19.04 -11.30 -11.32
CA TRP A 240 -19.16 -11.43 -9.86
C TRP A 240 -17.80 -11.50 -9.14
N GLU A 241 -16.73 -11.24 -9.87
CA GLU A 241 -15.40 -10.96 -9.35
C GLU A 241 -15.15 -9.50 -9.64
N THR A 242 -14.86 -8.69 -8.62
CA THR A 242 -14.28 -7.35 -8.78
C THR A 242 -12.92 -7.50 -9.45
N ALA A 243 -12.93 -7.72 -10.76
CA ALA A 243 -11.76 -7.73 -11.60
C ALA A 243 -11.59 -6.31 -12.11
N PHE A 244 -10.52 -5.67 -11.67
CA PHE A 244 -10.08 -4.42 -12.27
C PHE A 244 -9.22 -4.76 -13.49
N ASP A 245 -9.68 -4.39 -14.70
CA ASP A 245 -8.87 -4.51 -15.91
C ASP A 245 -7.88 -3.34 -16.00
N SER A 246 -6.64 -3.62 -16.39
CA SER A 246 -5.57 -2.62 -16.48
C SER A 246 -5.31 -2.26 -17.94
N ASP A 247 -5.66 -1.04 -18.33
CA ASP A 247 -5.23 -0.45 -19.61
C ASP A 247 -4.01 0.43 -19.33
N GLY A 248 -2.84 -0.20 -19.16
CA GLY A 248 -1.56 0.50 -19.03
C GLY A 248 -1.22 1.25 -20.30
N THR A 249 -1.66 2.49 -20.43
CA THR A 249 -1.43 3.33 -21.60
C THR A 249 -0.53 4.50 -21.22
N ASN A 250 0.56 4.67 -21.97
CA ASN A 250 1.40 5.87 -21.89
C ASN A 250 0.64 7.04 -22.54
N TRP A 251 -0.42 7.54 -21.90
CA TRP A 251 -1.16 8.71 -22.37
C TRP A 251 -0.32 9.97 -22.31
N PHE A 252 0.58 10.06 -21.32
CA PHE A 252 1.40 11.24 -21.10
C PHE A 252 2.87 10.86 -21.17
N ASN A 253 3.56 11.35 -22.21
CA ASN A 253 4.99 11.16 -22.32
C ASN A 253 5.73 12.18 -21.43
N ASN A 254 6.64 11.69 -20.58
CA ASN A 254 7.63 12.49 -19.85
C ASN A 254 7.10 13.46 -18.77
N ILE A 255 6.05 13.10 -18.01
CA ILE A 255 5.62 13.92 -16.85
C ILE A 255 6.64 13.88 -15.71
N GLY A 256 7.30 12.73 -15.47
CA GLY A 256 8.35 12.62 -14.46
C GLY A 256 8.31 11.28 -13.73
N SER A 257 8.75 11.30 -12.48
CA SER A 257 8.69 10.18 -11.52
C SER A 257 7.85 10.59 -10.32
N ASN A 258 7.50 9.64 -9.45
CA ASN A 258 6.65 9.87 -8.27
C ASN A 258 5.32 10.48 -8.64
N ILE A 259 4.64 9.84 -9.60
CA ILE A 259 3.37 10.29 -10.12
C ILE A 259 2.33 10.20 -9.00
N ALA A 260 1.68 11.33 -8.70
CA ALA A 260 0.61 11.44 -7.71
C ALA A 260 -0.64 12.02 -8.39
N PRO A 261 -1.58 11.17 -8.84
CA PRO A 261 -2.80 11.63 -9.50
C PRO A 261 -3.80 12.21 -8.49
N ALA A 262 -4.61 13.16 -8.95
CA ALA A 262 -5.82 13.63 -8.30
C ALA A 262 -6.83 14.06 -9.36
N PHE A 263 -8.11 14.03 -9.01
CA PHE A 263 -9.20 14.42 -9.90
C PHE A 263 -9.96 15.57 -9.27
N PHE A 264 -10.36 16.53 -10.09
CA PHE A 264 -11.16 17.66 -9.64
C PHE A 264 -11.94 18.26 -10.79
N ASN A 265 -13.23 18.50 -10.56
CA ASN A 265 -14.11 19.18 -11.48
C ASN A 265 -13.90 20.70 -11.41
N MET A 266 -12.96 21.22 -12.20
CA MET A 266 -12.58 22.64 -12.15
C MET A 266 -13.63 23.55 -12.80
N TYR A 267 -14.46 23.02 -13.69
CA TYR A 267 -15.39 23.80 -14.51
C TYR A 267 -16.85 23.66 -14.09
N GLY A 268 -17.14 22.90 -13.03
CA GLY A 268 -18.50 22.62 -12.56
C GLY A 268 -19.35 21.87 -13.60
N ASP A 269 -18.70 21.11 -14.50
CA ASP A 269 -19.38 20.28 -15.49
C ASP A 269 -19.47 18.83 -15.00
N ASP A 270 -19.92 17.90 -15.83
CA ASP A 270 -19.96 16.48 -15.44
C ASP A 270 -18.58 15.80 -15.62
N GLY A 271 -17.51 16.57 -15.82
CA GLY A 271 -16.14 16.12 -16.03
C GLY A 271 -15.23 16.38 -14.83
N GLU A 272 -14.15 15.61 -14.74
CA GLU A 272 -13.08 15.84 -13.77
C GLU A 272 -11.75 15.96 -14.52
N GLU A 273 -11.09 17.09 -14.33
CA GLU A 273 -9.72 17.30 -14.77
C GLU A 273 -8.77 16.38 -13.99
N LEU A 274 -7.73 15.90 -14.68
CA LEU A 274 -6.66 15.13 -14.06
C LEU A 274 -5.53 16.08 -13.67
N PHE A 275 -5.17 16.03 -12.39
CA PHE A 275 -4.02 16.69 -11.83
C PHE A 275 -2.95 15.65 -11.51
N ILE A 276 -1.70 15.94 -11.87
CA ILE A 276 -0.57 15.04 -11.60
C ILE A 276 0.53 15.83 -10.91
N GLY A 277 0.80 15.44 -9.67
CA GLY A 277 2.02 15.81 -8.99
C GLY A 277 3.19 14.88 -9.37
N GLU A 278 4.41 15.39 -9.30
CA GLU A 278 5.63 14.65 -9.65
C GLU A 278 6.85 15.06 -8.81
N PHE A 279 7.94 14.33 -8.96
CA PHE A 279 9.15 14.41 -8.15
C PHE A 279 9.82 15.78 -8.05
N ASN A 280 9.78 16.64 -9.08
CA ASN A 280 10.38 17.97 -9.03
C ASN A 280 9.47 19.02 -8.36
N GLY A 281 8.23 18.66 -7.99
CA GLY A 281 7.29 19.54 -7.32
C GLY A 281 6.38 20.32 -8.28
N THR A 282 6.39 20.00 -9.57
CA THR A 282 5.49 20.57 -10.58
C THR A 282 4.11 19.97 -10.42
N LEU A 283 3.05 20.77 -10.56
CA LEU A 283 1.67 20.28 -10.61
C LEU A 283 1.14 20.41 -12.04
N TYR A 284 0.95 19.29 -12.71
CA TYR A 284 0.38 19.26 -14.06
C TYR A 284 -1.15 19.28 -13.97
N LYS A 285 -1.80 20.05 -14.84
CA LYS A 285 -3.24 19.95 -15.11
C LYS A 285 -3.46 19.38 -16.50
N ILE A 286 -4.39 18.45 -16.64
CA ILE A 286 -4.78 17.87 -17.91
C ILE A 286 -6.29 17.99 -18.06
N ASP A 287 -6.72 18.78 -19.05
CA ASP A 287 -8.14 19.00 -19.34
C ASP A 287 -8.80 17.71 -19.86
N GLN A 288 -10.01 17.43 -19.37
CA GLN A 288 -10.85 16.36 -19.87
C GLN A 288 -11.75 16.86 -20.99
N TYR A 289 -11.97 16.04 -22.01
CA TYR A 289 -12.89 16.31 -23.11
C TYR A 289 -13.82 15.13 -23.33
N GLN A 290 -15.12 15.39 -23.42
CA GLN A 290 -16.10 14.38 -23.83
C GLN A 290 -15.99 14.12 -25.34
N ASP A 291 -15.62 12.90 -25.74
CA ASP A 291 -15.49 12.49 -27.14
C ASP A 291 -16.75 11.76 -27.65
N TYR A 292 -17.40 10.96 -26.80
CA TYR A 292 -18.70 10.33 -27.06
C TYR A 292 -19.55 10.24 -25.77
N PRO A 293 -20.89 10.06 -25.82
CA PRO A 293 -21.65 9.68 -24.63
C PRO A 293 -20.99 8.48 -23.93
N PHE A 294 -20.50 8.71 -22.71
CA PHE A 294 -19.74 7.76 -21.87
C PHE A 294 -18.30 7.44 -22.31
N PHE A 295 -17.68 8.26 -23.16
CA PHE A 295 -16.26 8.17 -23.50
C PHE A 295 -15.61 9.55 -23.44
N CYS A 296 -14.60 9.70 -22.59
CA CYS A 296 -13.83 10.94 -22.48
C CYS A 296 -12.35 10.66 -22.77
N ILE A 297 -11.67 11.72 -23.15
CA ILE A 297 -10.25 11.72 -23.44
C ILE A 297 -9.58 12.84 -22.65
N PHE A 298 -8.30 12.66 -22.36
CA PHE A 298 -7.47 13.68 -21.77
C PHE A 298 -6.68 14.44 -22.86
N GLY A 299 -6.54 15.74 -22.68
CA GLY A 299 -5.74 16.61 -23.53
C GLY A 299 -4.23 16.52 -23.24
N ASP A 300 -3.51 17.56 -23.68
CA ASP A 300 -2.08 17.70 -23.39
C ASP A 300 -1.85 18.21 -21.96
N PRO A 301 -0.82 17.73 -21.23
CA PRO A 301 -0.47 18.24 -19.91
C PRO A 301 -0.01 19.69 -19.91
N ASP A 302 -0.60 20.50 -19.03
CA ASP A 302 -0.19 21.87 -18.72
C ASP A 302 0.63 21.90 -17.43
N PRO A 303 1.96 22.13 -17.49
CA PRO A 303 2.82 22.17 -16.30
C PRO A 303 2.70 23.47 -15.49
N ASP A 304 2.08 24.52 -16.04
CA ASP A 304 2.09 25.86 -15.45
C ASP A 304 0.84 26.12 -14.59
N PHE A 305 0.17 25.07 -14.10
CA PHE A 305 -1.00 25.23 -13.25
C PHE A 305 -0.64 25.99 -11.97
N LEU A 306 -1.23 27.19 -11.82
CA LEU A 306 -0.92 28.17 -10.78
C LEU A 306 0.56 28.63 -10.72
N ASN A 307 1.41 28.22 -11.67
CA ASN A 307 2.87 28.33 -11.61
C ASN A 307 3.46 27.78 -10.30
N ILE A 308 2.89 26.68 -9.79
CA ILE A 308 3.39 26.02 -8.58
C ILE A 308 4.62 25.18 -8.92
N ASP A 309 5.71 25.46 -8.20
CA ASP A 309 6.93 24.64 -8.16
C ASP A 309 7.39 24.57 -6.70
N LEU A 310 7.14 23.42 -6.07
CA LEU A 310 7.52 23.18 -4.67
C LEU A 310 9.00 22.84 -4.50
N SER A 311 9.79 22.79 -5.59
CA SER A 311 11.20 22.36 -5.59
C SER A 311 11.42 20.95 -5.01
N GLY A 312 10.42 20.09 -5.18
CA GLY A 312 10.49 18.66 -4.89
C GLY A 312 9.19 18.10 -4.34
N ARG A 313 8.72 17.02 -4.98
CA ARG A 313 7.44 16.31 -4.81
C ARG A 313 6.22 17.22 -4.69
N SER A 314 5.22 16.94 -5.51
CA SER A 314 3.88 17.52 -5.37
C SER A 314 2.90 16.37 -5.23
N THR A 315 2.00 16.46 -4.26
CA THR A 315 0.94 15.45 -4.05
C THR A 315 -0.39 16.16 -3.84
N PRO A 316 -1.17 16.34 -4.92
CA PRO A 316 -2.41 17.11 -4.89
C PRO A 316 -3.57 16.32 -4.29
N SER A 317 -4.49 17.02 -3.65
CA SER A 317 -5.81 16.52 -3.28
C SER A 317 -6.79 17.69 -3.18
N PHE A 318 -8.04 17.46 -3.57
CA PHE A 318 -9.07 18.50 -3.63
C PHE A 318 -10.25 18.16 -2.73
N GLY A 319 -10.83 19.19 -2.13
CA GLY A 319 -12.05 19.08 -1.34
C GLY A 319 -12.33 20.34 -0.53
N ASP A 320 -13.56 20.53 -0.09
CA ASP A 320 -14.02 21.68 0.70
C ASP A 320 -13.39 21.73 2.11
N ILE A 321 -12.21 22.32 2.28
CA ILE A 321 -11.43 22.30 3.54
C ILE A 321 -11.96 23.36 4.51
N ASP A 322 -12.26 24.56 4.02
CA ASP A 322 -12.82 25.63 4.84
C ASP A 322 -14.36 25.55 5.00
N GLN A 323 -14.97 24.53 4.39
CA GLN A 323 -16.38 24.15 4.49
C GLN A 323 -17.33 25.20 3.89
N ASP A 324 -16.87 26.11 3.05
CA ASP A 324 -17.70 27.16 2.47
C ASP A 324 -18.56 26.71 1.28
N GLY A 325 -18.33 25.48 0.80
CA GLY A 325 -19.11 24.80 -0.24
C GLY A 325 -18.47 24.83 -1.62
N ASP A 326 -17.21 25.24 -1.75
CA ASP A 326 -16.36 24.94 -2.90
C ASP A 326 -15.09 24.19 -2.49
N ASP A 327 -14.51 23.43 -3.43
CA ASP A 327 -13.35 22.62 -3.12
C ASP A 327 -12.05 23.43 -3.21
N ASP A 328 -11.20 23.25 -2.19
CA ASP A 328 -9.86 23.80 -2.06
C ASP A 328 -8.80 22.81 -2.56
N LEU A 329 -7.57 23.29 -2.76
CA LEU A 329 -6.42 22.44 -3.08
C LEU A 329 -5.52 22.26 -1.86
N ALA A 330 -5.38 21.03 -1.38
CA ALA A 330 -4.30 20.60 -0.50
C ALA A 330 -3.15 20.01 -1.32
N LEU A 331 -1.93 20.52 -1.13
CA LEU A 331 -0.76 20.08 -1.88
C LEU A 331 0.38 19.73 -0.93
N GLY A 332 0.72 18.45 -0.84
CA GLY A 332 1.85 17.97 -0.05
C GLY A 332 3.18 18.09 -0.77
N ASP A 333 4.26 18.33 -0.02
CA ASP A 333 5.63 18.46 -0.54
C ASP A 333 6.64 17.47 0.08
N LYS A 334 7.86 17.43 -0.47
CA LYS A 334 8.93 16.53 -0.01
C LYS A 334 9.41 16.81 1.43
N ASP A 335 9.27 18.04 1.92
CA ASP A 335 9.76 18.46 3.24
C ASP A 335 8.67 18.30 4.31
N GLY A 336 7.55 17.67 3.95
CA GLY A 336 6.47 17.33 4.86
C GLY A 336 5.40 18.39 5.03
N VAL A 337 5.48 19.47 4.27
CA VAL A 337 4.54 20.58 4.35
C VAL A 337 3.37 20.31 3.42
N ILE A 338 2.16 20.43 3.97
CA ILE A 338 0.92 20.50 3.21
C ILE A 338 0.55 21.96 3.05
N HIS A 339 0.47 22.44 1.81
CA HIS A 339 0.07 23.79 1.43
C HIS A 339 -1.40 23.81 1.02
N ILE A 340 -2.20 24.67 1.63
CA ILE A 340 -3.61 24.85 1.29
C ILE A 340 -3.78 26.11 0.45
N TYR A 341 -4.23 25.92 -0.79
CA TYR A 341 -4.57 26.99 -1.73
C TYR A 341 -6.09 27.13 -1.76
N TRP A 342 -6.57 28.24 -1.21
CA TRP A 342 -8.01 28.50 -1.09
C TRP A 342 -8.64 28.78 -2.44
N ASN A 343 -9.80 28.19 -2.70
CA ASN A 343 -10.66 28.60 -3.78
C ASN A 343 -11.40 29.89 -3.36
N GLN A 344 -11.14 30.99 -4.06
CA GLN A 344 -11.81 32.28 -3.84
C GLN A 344 -12.99 32.48 -4.80
N GLY A 345 -13.33 31.44 -5.57
CA GLY A 345 -14.34 31.42 -6.58
C GLY A 345 -15.69 30.92 -6.04
N ASN A 346 -16.20 29.88 -6.68
CA ASN A 346 -17.30 29.04 -6.22
C ASN A 346 -17.20 27.70 -6.94
N ALA A 347 -18.10 26.75 -6.61
CA ALA A 347 -18.15 25.42 -7.19
C ALA A 347 -18.24 25.37 -8.74
N ASP A 348 -18.79 26.40 -9.40
CA ASP A 348 -18.94 26.45 -10.87
C ASP A 348 -17.83 27.27 -11.56
N SER A 349 -16.94 27.92 -10.79
CA SER A 349 -15.93 28.84 -11.31
C SER A 349 -14.79 29.02 -10.31
N VAL A 350 -13.83 28.10 -10.38
CA VAL A 350 -12.69 28.02 -9.46
C VAL A 350 -11.71 29.17 -9.67
N ILE A 351 -11.26 29.79 -8.57
CA ILE A 351 -10.22 30.84 -8.57
C ILE A 351 -9.28 30.59 -7.38
N PHE A 352 -8.23 29.80 -7.56
CA PHE A 352 -7.25 29.56 -6.50
C PHE A 352 -6.37 30.79 -6.23
N ASP A 353 -6.20 31.14 -4.94
CA ASP A 353 -5.21 32.13 -4.50
C ASP A 353 -3.82 31.49 -4.46
N SER A 354 -2.99 31.76 -5.48
CA SER A 354 -1.61 31.27 -5.55
C SER A 354 -0.59 32.06 -4.72
N ILE A 355 -1.02 33.13 -4.03
CA ILE A 355 -0.13 34.04 -3.29
C ILE A 355 -0.21 33.80 -1.78
N SER A 356 -1.39 33.48 -1.25
CA SER A 356 -1.61 33.22 0.17
C SER A 356 -2.02 31.78 0.40
N ASN A 357 -1.17 30.99 1.07
CA ASN A 357 -1.51 29.65 1.51
C ASN A 357 -1.44 29.54 3.05
N LEU A 358 -2.22 28.59 3.58
CA LEU A 358 -2.05 28.11 4.95
C LEU A 358 -1.28 26.80 4.87
N SER A 359 -0.34 26.56 5.79
CA SER A 359 0.49 25.37 5.74
C SER A 359 0.59 24.66 7.10
N ILE A 360 0.80 23.35 7.05
CA ILE A 360 1.08 22.52 8.21
C ILE A 360 2.14 21.47 7.85
N ASP A 361 3.05 21.18 8.78
CA ASP A 361 4.11 20.20 8.64
C ASP A 361 3.73 18.92 9.39
N ILE A 362 3.82 17.78 8.70
CA ILE A 362 3.54 16.44 9.22
C ILE A 362 4.73 15.47 9.06
N GLY A 363 5.91 15.96 8.69
CA GLY A 363 7.10 15.15 8.35
C GLY A 363 7.20 14.80 6.87
N ASP A 364 8.43 14.56 6.41
CA ASP A 364 8.85 14.44 5.00
C ASP A 364 7.88 13.65 4.10
N ASN A 365 7.79 14.04 2.81
CA ASN A 365 6.92 13.47 1.78
C ASN A 365 5.43 13.41 2.20
N ALA A 366 4.85 14.56 2.50
CA ALA A 366 3.44 14.65 2.88
C ALA A 366 2.52 14.28 1.71
N SER A 367 1.55 13.39 1.95
CA SER A 367 0.57 12.96 0.96
C SER A 367 -0.86 13.17 1.49
N PRO A 368 -1.50 14.32 1.20
CA PRO A 368 -2.86 14.61 1.65
C PRO A 368 -3.93 13.87 0.84
N CYS A 369 -5.05 13.57 1.50
CA CYS A 369 -6.32 13.14 0.93
C CYS A 369 -7.43 13.91 1.66
N VAL A 370 -8.04 14.88 0.98
CA VAL A 370 -9.19 15.62 1.52
C VAL A 370 -10.42 14.71 1.49
N LEU A 371 -11.14 14.66 2.62
CA LEU A 371 -12.33 13.84 2.80
C LEU A 371 -13.61 14.67 2.63
N ASN A 372 -14.74 14.01 2.34
CA ASN A 372 -16.05 14.66 2.21
C ASN A 372 -16.57 15.31 3.50
N ASN A 373 -15.91 15.05 4.63
CA ASN A 373 -16.18 15.69 5.92
C ASN A 373 -15.26 16.90 6.18
N SER A 374 -14.51 17.34 5.17
CA SER A 374 -13.58 18.48 5.19
C SER A 374 -12.33 18.30 6.04
N HIS A 375 -12.09 17.09 6.56
CA HIS A 375 -10.81 16.74 7.16
C HIS A 375 -9.82 16.31 6.07
N ILE A 376 -8.53 16.46 6.34
CA ILE A 376 -7.48 15.93 5.48
C ILE A 376 -6.87 14.73 6.18
N LEU A 377 -6.96 13.56 5.56
CA LEU A 377 -6.19 12.40 5.97
C LEU A 377 -4.85 12.44 5.22
N ALA A 378 -3.73 12.49 5.91
CA ALA A 378 -2.43 12.66 5.28
C ALA A 378 -1.37 11.70 5.82
N GLY A 379 -0.64 11.03 4.93
CA GLY A 379 0.49 10.19 5.29
C GLY A 379 1.84 10.87 5.05
N ASN A 380 2.92 10.30 5.60
CA ASN A 380 4.29 10.79 5.42
C ASN A 380 5.30 9.68 5.08
N GLU A 381 6.58 10.03 4.92
CA GLU A 381 7.68 9.12 4.61
C GLU A 381 7.85 8.01 5.65
N ASP A 382 7.66 8.33 6.92
CA ASP A 382 7.82 7.37 8.02
C ASP A 382 6.63 6.43 8.17
N GLY A 383 5.59 6.58 7.34
CA GLY A 383 4.39 5.75 7.38
C GLY A 383 3.41 6.13 8.49
N GLU A 384 3.57 7.33 9.05
CA GLU A 384 2.60 7.90 10.00
C GLU A 384 1.38 8.43 9.23
N LEU A 385 0.22 8.40 9.88
CA LEU A 385 -1.03 8.87 9.33
C LEU A 385 -1.61 9.95 10.25
N TYR A 386 -1.86 11.14 9.71
CA TYR A 386 -2.44 12.27 10.42
C TYR A 386 -3.84 12.55 9.91
N GLU A 387 -4.73 12.89 10.83
CA GLU A 387 -6.00 13.54 10.51
C GLU A 387 -5.87 15.02 10.84
N ILE A 388 -6.09 15.87 9.85
CA ILE A 388 -5.90 17.31 9.94
C ILE A 388 -7.26 17.98 9.83
N THR A 389 -7.54 18.87 10.77
CA THR A 389 -8.79 19.64 10.82
C THR A 389 -8.50 21.12 10.71
N TYR A 390 -9.24 21.82 9.85
CA TYR A 390 -9.29 23.27 9.81
C TYR A 390 -10.31 23.80 10.81
N LEU A 391 -9.85 24.61 11.76
CA LEU A 391 -10.67 25.16 12.85
C LEU A 391 -11.17 26.57 12.52
N ASP A 392 -12.26 26.99 13.18
CA ASP A 392 -12.78 28.37 13.08
C ASP A 392 -11.78 29.47 13.45
N SER A 393 -10.70 29.11 14.15
CA SER A 393 -9.60 30.01 14.48
C SER A 393 -8.68 30.27 13.29
N GLU A 394 -9.00 29.76 12.10
CA GLU A 394 -8.17 29.81 10.90
C GLU A 394 -6.83 29.07 11.09
N GLU A 395 -6.87 27.97 11.86
CA GLU A 395 -5.70 27.15 12.19
C GLU A 395 -5.93 25.70 11.73
N LEU A 396 -4.87 25.08 11.18
CA LEU A 396 -4.81 23.64 10.93
C LEU A 396 -4.28 22.93 12.18
N VAL A 397 -4.90 21.81 12.55
CA VAL A 397 -4.44 20.95 13.63
C VAL A 397 -4.32 19.53 13.12
N ALA A 398 -3.11 18.96 13.19
CA ALA A 398 -2.84 17.57 12.88
C ALA A 398 -2.90 16.69 14.13
N GLU A 399 -3.66 15.60 14.08
CA GLU A 399 -3.70 14.56 15.11
C GLU A 399 -3.22 13.23 14.51
N LEU A 400 -2.21 12.61 15.12
CA LEU A 400 -1.71 11.31 14.70
C LEU A 400 -2.78 10.22 14.92
N ARG A 401 -3.10 9.47 13.87
CA ARG A 401 -3.99 8.30 13.89
C ARG A 401 -3.20 7.07 14.31
N THR A 402 -3.68 6.39 15.35
CA THR A 402 -3.05 5.17 15.91
C THR A 402 -3.97 3.94 15.85
N ASP A 403 -5.14 4.09 15.24
CA ASP A 403 -6.14 3.06 15.03
C ASP A 403 -5.85 2.21 13.78
N ILE A 404 -5.02 2.71 12.86
CA ILE A 404 -4.51 1.96 11.71
C ILE A 404 -3.10 1.47 12.05
N PRO A 405 -2.78 0.17 11.84
CA PRO A 405 -1.44 -0.34 12.09
C PRO A 405 -0.42 0.28 11.11
N TYR A 406 0.86 0.20 11.46
CA TYR A 406 1.93 0.57 10.53
C TYR A 406 1.88 -0.33 9.30
N ILE A 407 1.81 0.29 8.12
CA ILE A 407 1.59 -0.41 6.85
C ILE A 407 2.64 -0.12 5.78
N GLY A 408 3.61 0.75 6.07
CA GLY A 408 4.74 1.04 5.17
C GLY A 408 5.09 2.51 5.11
N ARG A 409 6.25 2.80 4.53
CA ARG A 409 6.79 4.15 4.31
C ARG A 409 6.14 4.84 3.11
N ASN A 410 6.26 6.17 3.04
CA ASN A 410 5.64 7.03 2.01
C ASN A 410 4.17 6.69 1.83
N LEU A 411 3.41 6.86 2.91
CA LEU A 411 2.03 6.45 2.99
C LEU A 411 1.14 7.43 2.21
N ALA A 412 0.43 6.93 1.20
CA ALA A 412 -0.43 7.72 0.33
C ALA A 412 -1.89 7.29 0.48
N PRO A 413 -2.71 8.00 1.28
CA PRO A 413 -4.11 7.66 1.48
C PRO A 413 -4.99 8.06 0.29
N ALA A 414 -6.05 7.30 0.07
CA ALA A 414 -7.18 7.66 -0.77
C ALA A 414 -8.49 7.12 -0.17
N ALA A 415 -9.59 7.82 -0.39
CA ALA A 415 -10.89 7.51 0.21
C ALA A 415 -11.89 7.01 -0.85
N LEU A 416 -12.55 5.88 -0.55
CA LEU A 416 -13.57 5.28 -1.39
C LEU A 416 -14.92 5.31 -0.67
N TYR A 417 -15.88 6.03 -1.24
CA TYR A 417 -17.21 6.20 -0.64
C TYR A 417 -18.23 5.24 -1.26
N TRP A 418 -18.86 4.41 -0.43
CA TRP A 418 -19.98 3.57 -0.86
C TRP A 418 -21.33 4.16 -0.46
N ALA A 419 -22.34 3.93 -1.32
CA ALA A 419 -23.69 4.38 -1.05
C ALA A 419 -24.22 3.82 0.28
N GLY A 420 -24.59 4.72 1.20
CA GLY A 420 -25.18 4.37 2.50
C GLY A 420 -24.18 4.14 3.64
N GLN A 421 -22.87 4.27 3.40
CA GLN A 421 -21.88 4.36 4.48
C GLN A 421 -21.73 5.81 4.98
N SER A 422 -21.39 5.95 6.27
CA SER A 422 -21.13 7.25 6.89
C SER A 422 -19.67 7.69 6.79
N GLU A 423 -18.76 6.73 6.62
CA GLU A 423 -17.31 6.90 6.53
C GLU A 423 -16.82 6.14 5.30
N PRO A 424 -15.74 6.61 4.64
CA PRO A 424 -15.18 5.92 3.48
C PRO A 424 -14.43 4.65 3.89
N ASP A 425 -14.33 3.72 2.95
CA ASP A 425 -13.22 2.76 2.97
C ASP A 425 -11.93 3.50 2.60
N LEU A 426 -10.79 3.01 3.08
CA LEU A 426 -9.49 3.62 2.81
C LEU A 426 -8.63 2.71 1.95
N ILE A 427 -7.93 3.30 0.99
CA ILE A 427 -6.91 2.65 0.18
C ILE A 427 -5.60 3.37 0.44
N PHE A 428 -4.53 2.61 0.69
CA PHE A 428 -3.21 3.16 0.92
C PHE A 428 -2.24 2.66 -0.14
N GLY A 429 -1.56 3.60 -0.79
CA GLY A 429 -0.32 3.34 -1.48
C GLY A 429 0.88 3.49 -0.55
N THR A 430 1.99 2.85 -0.92
CA THR A 430 3.22 2.82 -0.11
C THR A 430 4.46 2.82 -0.98
N GLN A 431 5.62 3.09 -0.38
CA GLN A 431 6.93 2.96 -1.01
C GLN A 431 7.17 1.57 -1.62
N ALA A 432 6.58 0.51 -1.06
CA ALA A 432 6.75 -0.85 -1.56
C ALA A 432 5.96 -1.13 -2.86
N GLY A 433 5.24 -0.15 -3.40
CA GLY A 433 4.49 -0.28 -4.66
C GLY A 433 3.13 -0.98 -4.51
N GLY A 434 2.87 -1.65 -3.39
CA GLY A 434 1.61 -2.32 -3.14
C GLY A 434 0.45 -1.38 -2.78
N LEU A 435 -0.79 -1.84 -3.00
CA LEU A 435 -2.01 -1.21 -2.46
C LEU A 435 -2.59 -2.00 -1.30
N GLN A 436 -3.05 -1.31 -0.28
CA GLN A 436 -3.70 -1.91 0.88
C GLN A 436 -5.09 -1.33 1.09
N TYR A 437 -6.10 -2.20 1.19
CA TYR A 437 -7.50 -1.81 1.31
C TYR A 437 -8.02 -2.07 2.73
N PHE A 438 -8.58 -1.02 3.33
CA PHE A 438 -9.16 -1.01 4.67
C PHE A 438 -10.65 -0.72 4.55
N ARG A 439 -11.46 -1.75 4.71
CA ARG A 439 -12.92 -1.62 4.73
C ARG A 439 -13.39 -1.02 6.05
N TYR A 440 -14.23 0.01 5.97
CA TYR A 440 -14.96 0.52 7.10
C TYR A 440 -16.10 -0.43 7.48
N ASP A 441 -16.07 -0.92 8.73
CA ASP A 441 -17.11 -1.77 9.30
C ASP A 441 -17.75 -1.11 10.52
N SER A 442 -18.93 -0.52 10.30
CA SER A 442 -19.76 0.09 11.36
C SER A 442 -20.28 -0.89 12.42
N THR A 443 -20.16 -2.21 12.20
CA THR A 443 -20.60 -3.24 13.16
C THR A 443 -19.51 -3.61 14.17
N TYR A 444 -18.26 -3.20 13.92
CA TYR A 444 -17.16 -3.43 14.83
C TYR A 444 -17.22 -2.47 16.02
N VAL A 445 -17.65 -2.99 17.18
CA VAL A 445 -17.58 -2.24 18.44
C VAL A 445 -16.14 -2.31 18.94
N GLY A 446 -15.29 -1.44 18.40
CA GLY A 446 -13.99 -1.18 18.99
C GLY A 446 -14.16 -0.71 20.44
N ILE A 447 -13.29 -1.17 21.33
CA ILE A 447 -13.14 -0.54 22.64
C ILE A 447 -12.63 0.86 22.34
N GLU A 448 -13.51 1.88 22.39
CA GLU A 448 -13.07 3.28 22.41
C GLU A 448 -12.01 3.39 23.49
N GLY A 449 -10.74 3.50 23.07
CA GLY A 449 -9.71 4.00 23.96
C GLY A 449 -10.25 5.33 24.46
N ASN A 450 -10.33 5.52 25.78
CA ASN A 450 -10.71 6.78 26.42
C ASN A 450 -9.64 7.85 26.09
N THR A 451 -9.53 8.27 24.84
CA THR A 451 -8.81 9.47 24.46
C THR A 451 -9.68 10.62 24.91
N LEU A 452 -9.31 11.22 26.03
CA LEU A 452 -9.95 12.45 26.49
C LEU A 452 -9.69 13.51 25.42
N PRO A 453 -10.72 14.15 24.87
CA PRO A 453 -10.54 15.12 23.80
C PRO A 453 -9.58 16.23 24.21
N SER A 454 -8.60 16.47 23.34
CA SER A 454 -7.52 17.46 23.48
C SER A 454 -8.01 18.89 23.24
N ILE A 455 -9.09 19.07 22.47
CA ILE A 455 -9.63 20.35 22.00
C ILE A 455 -11.14 20.51 22.30
N PHE A 456 -11.61 21.75 22.26
CA PHE A 456 -13.05 22.05 22.26
C PHE A 456 -13.47 22.36 20.83
N GLU A 457 -14.51 21.71 20.36
CA GLU A 457 -14.94 21.84 18.97
C GLU A 457 -16.47 21.72 18.86
N VAL A 458 -17.04 22.38 17.86
CA VAL A 458 -18.44 22.23 17.47
C VAL A 458 -18.47 21.96 15.98
N SER A 459 -18.93 20.76 15.58
CA SER A 459 -19.05 20.41 14.17
C SER A 459 -20.05 21.33 13.46
N ARG A 460 -19.92 21.49 12.14
CA ARG A 460 -21.00 22.11 11.36
C ARG A 460 -22.27 21.23 11.44
N PRO A 461 -23.47 21.84 11.49
CA PRO A 461 -24.71 21.08 11.44
C PRO A 461 -24.88 20.33 10.12
N TYR A 462 -25.31 19.06 10.18
CA TYR A 462 -25.54 18.20 9.02
C TYR A 462 -26.91 17.49 9.09
N PRO A 463 -27.65 17.35 7.97
CA PRO A 463 -27.39 17.97 6.68
C PRO A 463 -27.51 19.49 6.75
N ASN A 464 -26.81 20.22 5.88
CA ASN A 464 -26.96 21.68 5.71
C ASN A 464 -26.70 22.03 4.23
N PRO A 465 -27.73 22.33 3.43
CA PRO A 465 -29.09 22.66 3.84
C PRO A 465 -29.86 21.47 4.46
N PHE A 466 -30.69 21.75 5.46
CA PHE A 466 -31.47 20.72 6.16
C PHE A 466 -32.95 20.75 5.77
N ASN A 467 -33.60 19.57 5.83
CA ASN A 467 -35.05 19.42 5.70
C ASN A 467 -35.64 18.93 7.03
N ASN A 468 -36.20 19.85 7.83
CA ASN A 468 -36.83 19.64 9.15
C ASN A 468 -35.97 19.01 10.28
N GLN A 469 -34.80 18.45 9.99
CA GLN A 469 -33.89 17.89 10.98
C GLN A 469 -32.42 18.12 10.59
N PHE A 470 -31.61 18.47 11.58
CA PHE A 470 -30.14 18.48 11.48
C PHE A 470 -29.53 17.91 12.76
N SER A 471 -28.27 17.52 12.69
CA SER A 471 -27.48 17.06 13.83
C SER A 471 -26.13 17.76 13.87
N PHE A 472 -25.54 17.89 15.05
CA PHE A 472 -24.20 18.43 15.23
C PHE A 472 -23.53 17.81 16.45
N LEU A 473 -22.20 17.74 16.42
CA LEU A 473 -21.37 17.19 17.47
C LEU A 473 -20.69 18.33 18.25
N ILE A 474 -20.63 18.18 19.58
CA ILE A 474 -19.76 19.01 20.43
C ILE A 474 -18.69 18.10 21.05
N THR A 475 -17.42 18.45 20.84
CA THR A 475 -16.28 17.83 21.49
C THR A 475 -15.88 18.66 22.71
N ILE A 476 -15.91 18.06 23.90
CA ILE A 476 -15.78 18.78 25.18
C ILE A 476 -14.50 18.34 25.89
N LYS A 477 -13.47 19.19 25.88
CA LYS A 477 -12.19 18.98 26.59
C LYS A 477 -12.30 18.91 28.12
N LYS A 478 -13.22 19.68 28.72
CA LYS A 478 -13.44 19.76 30.18
C LYS A 478 -14.89 20.01 30.49
N ASN A 479 -15.37 19.42 31.59
CA ASN A 479 -16.72 19.64 32.10
C ASN A 479 -16.99 21.15 32.24
N GLN A 480 -18.03 21.63 31.55
CA GLN A 480 -18.40 23.04 31.56
C GLN A 480 -19.88 23.23 31.24
N TRP A 481 -20.37 24.44 31.48
CA TRP A 481 -21.74 24.84 31.24
C TRP A 481 -21.98 25.33 29.80
N PHE A 482 -23.13 24.97 29.21
CA PHE A 482 -23.54 25.28 27.84
C PHE A 482 -24.97 25.85 27.76
N ASP A 483 -25.20 26.79 26.85
CA ASP A 483 -26.51 27.26 26.34
C ASP A 483 -26.50 27.14 24.81
N ILE A 484 -27.30 26.23 24.27
CA ILE A 484 -27.40 25.95 22.84
C ILE A 484 -28.78 26.39 22.37
N GLN A 485 -28.79 27.30 21.40
CA GLN A 485 -29.98 28.01 20.97
C GLN A 485 -29.96 28.24 19.46
N LEU A 486 -31.14 28.25 18.86
CA LEU A 486 -31.34 28.57 17.45
C LEU A 486 -31.95 29.96 17.32
N TYR A 487 -31.44 30.76 16.38
CA TYR A 487 -31.86 32.12 16.10
C TYR A 487 -32.20 32.30 14.63
N ASP A 488 -33.10 33.24 14.30
CA ASP A 488 -33.27 33.72 12.94
C ASP A 488 -32.23 34.80 12.59
N ILE A 489 -32.20 35.21 11.32
CA ILE A 489 -31.23 36.20 10.82
C ILE A 489 -31.38 37.60 11.44
N ILE A 490 -32.52 37.90 12.09
CA ILE A 490 -32.73 39.16 12.81
C ILE A 490 -32.42 39.04 14.32
N GLY A 491 -31.89 37.90 14.77
CA GLY A 491 -31.44 37.66 16.13
C GLY A 491 -32.56 37.30 17.12
N ARG A 492 -33.75 36.94 16.64
CA ARG A 492 -34.82 36.42 17.51
C ARG A 492 -34.54 34.95 17.82
N ASN A 493 -34.63 34.59 19.10
CA ASN A 493 -34.54 33.19 19.50
C ASN A 493 -35.75 32.40 18.99
N ILE A 494 -35.47 31.33 18.25
CA ILE A 494 -36.45 30.46 17.62
C ILE A 494 -36.65 29.20 18.46
N GLN A 495 -35.58 28.61 18.99
CA GLN A 495 -35.64 27.38 19.78
C GLN A 495 -34.49 27.30 20.78
N HIS A 496 -34.78 26.74 21.95
CA HIS A 496 -33.76 26.30 22.90
C HIS A 496 -33.51 24.81 22.69
N ILE A 497 -32.24 24.44 22.45
CA ILE A 497 -31.82 23.07 22.18
C ILE A 497 -31.33 22.41 23.47
N PHE A 498 -30.47 23.09 24.22
CA PHE A 498 -29.91 22.57 25.47
C PHE A 498 -29.46 23.70 26.40
N LYS A 499 -29.58 23.49 27.71
CA LYS A 499 -29.04 24.40 28.72
C LYS A 499 -28.65 23.64 29.98
N GLY A 500 -27.36 23.58 30.29
CA GLY A 500 -26.86 22.81 31.42
C GLY A 500 -25.36 22.50 31.38
N GLU A 501 -24.87 21.72 32.33
CA GLU A 501 -23.50 21.22 32.32
C GLU A 501 -23.38 19.97 31.45
N LEU A 502 -22.32 19.92 30.64
CA LEU A 502 -21.94 18.73 29.88
C LEU A 502 -20.57 18.25 30.36
N SER A 503 -20.44 16.94 30.54
CA SER A 503 -19.19 16.29 30.88
C SER A 503 -18.27 16.12 29.66
N THR A 504 -17.00 15.93 29.94
CA THR A 504 -15.91 15.69 28.97
C THR A 504 -16.29 14.55 28.00
N GLY A 505 -15.88 14.68 26.73
CA GLY A 505 -16.15 13.73 25.64
C GLY A 505 -16.94 14.33 24.47
N LYS A 506 -17.29 13.49 23.49
CA LYS A 506 -18.12 13.83 22.33
C LYS A 506 -19.62 13.78 22.70
N ARG A 507 -20.41 14.75 22.26
CA ARG A 507 -21.87 14.84 22.50
C ARG A 507 -22.60 15.19 21.21
N ASN A 508 -23.41 14.25 20.72
CA ASN A 508 -24.23 14.47 19.54
C ASN A 508 -25.60 15.06 19.91
N PHE A 509 -26.02 16.09 19.19
CA PHE A 509 -27.33 16.72 19.30
C PHE A 509 -28.09 16.53 17.99
N SER A 510 -29.28 15.94 18.06
CA SER A 510 -30.20 15.89 16.91
C SER A 510 -31.38 16.81 17.15
N VAL A 511 -31.60 17.76 16.24
CA VAL A 511 -32.57 18.84 16.37
C VAL A 511 -33.60 18.72 15.26
N LYS A 512 -34.86 18.54 15.65
CA LYS A 512 -36.01 18.62 14.76
C LYS A 512 -36.68 19.98 14.91
N THR A 513 -36.98 20.62 13.78
CA THR A 513 -37.57 21.96 13.74
C THR A 513 -38.60 22.04 12.60
N ASP A 514 -39.66 22.82 12.77
CA ASP A 514 -40.61 23.16 11.70
C ASP A 514 -40.48 24.66 11.41
N LEU A 515 -39.59 25.00 10.48
CA LEU A 515 -39.19 26.38 10.19
C LEU A 515 -39.53 26.76 8.75
N PRO A 516 -39.81 28.04 8.46
CA PRO A 516 -39.83 28.52 7.08
C PRO A 516 -38.46 28.31 6.39
N THR A 517 -38.45 28.17 5.07
CA THR A 517 -37.21 28.22 4.27
C THR A 517 -36.47 29.52 4.55
N GLY A 518 -35.17 29.44 4.84
CA GLY A 518 -34.36 30.60 5.19
C GLY A 518 -33.08 30.27 5.95
N ILE A 519 -32.31 31.31 6.28
CA ILE A 519 -31.05 31.22 7.02
C ILE A 519 -31.31 31.38 8.51
N TYR A 520 -30.71 30.50 9.31
CA TYR A 520 -30.74 30.51 10.77
C TYR A 520 -29.33 30.42 11.35
N LEU A 521 -29.20 30.76 12.62
CA LEU A 521 -27.94 30.76 13.36
C LEU A 521 -28.06 29.85 14.58
N LEU A 522 -27.29 28.77 14.58
CA LEU A 522 -27.08 27.92 15.76
C LEU A 522 -26.00 28.55 16.64
N LYS A 523 -26.38 29.00 17.82
CA LYS A 523 -25.48 29.62 18.79
C LYS A 523 -25.22 28.66 19.95
N ILE A 524 -23.94 28.39 20.21
CA ILE A 524 -23.44 27.59 21.33
C ILE A 524 -22.64 28.50 22.25
N GLN A 525 -23.17 28.78 23.43
CA GLN A 525 -22.54 29.66 24.41
C GLN A 525 -22.04 28.84 25.60
N THR A 526 -20.78 29.06 25.97
CA THR A 526 -20.15 28.54 27.19
C THR A 526 -19.87 29.70 28.16
N ALA A 527 -19.32 29.39 29.33
CA ALA A 527 -18.88 30.43 30.28
C ALA A 527 -17.74 31.32 29.74
N LYS A 528 -16.96 30.86 28.76
CA LYS A 528 -15.77 31.58 28.26
C LYS A 528 -15.88 32.07 26.82
N GLN A 529 -16.67 31.40 26.00
CA GLN A 529 -16.71 31.62 24.54
C GLN A 529 -18.11 31.36 23.97
N SER A 530 -18.39 31.96 22.82
CA SER A 530 -19.62 31.75 22.04
C SER A 530 -19.23 31.34 20.62
N HIS A 531 -19.80 30.25 20.14
CA HIS A 531 -19.67 29.77 18.76
C HIS A 531 -21.01 29.98 18.04
N VAL A 532 -20.96 30.36 16.76
CA VAL A 532 -22.15 30.56 15.94
C VAL A 532 -21.95 29.83 14.62
N ARG A 533 -22.90 28.99 14.24
CA ARG A 533 -22.94 28.25 12.98
C ARG A 533 -24.12 28.71 12.16
N LYS A 534 -23.89 29.06 10.89
CA LYS A 534 -24.95 29.33 9.92
C LYS A 534 -25.57 28.01 9.49
N ILE A 535 -26.89 27.94 9.43
CA ILE A 535 -27.63 26.81 8.86
C ILE A 535 -28.70 27.31 7.88
N LEU A 536 -28.92 26.56 6.81
CA LEU A 536 -29.87 26.85 5.76
C LEU A 536 -30.99 25.82 5.80
N HIS A 537 -32.23 26.27 5.95
CA HIS A 537 -33.40 25.40 5.84
C HIS A 537 -33.96 25.44 4.42
N LEU A 538 -34.11 24.28 3.77
CA LEU A 538 -34.80 24.10 2.50
C LEU A 538 -35.99 23.17 2.71
N LYS A 539 -37.12 23.49 2.08
CA LYS A 539 -38.36 22.75 2.22
C LYS A 539 -38.51 21.69 1.13
#